data_AF-A0A6L9L303-F1
#
_entry.id   AF-A0A6L9L303-F1
#
_cell.length_a   1.000
_cell.length_b   1.000
_cell.length_c   1.000
_cell.angle_alpha   90.00
_cell.angle_beta   90.00
_cell.angle_gamma   90.00
#
_symmetry.space_group_name_H-M   'P 1'
#
loop_
_entity.id
_entity.type
_entity.pdbx_description
1 polymer ?
#
loop_
_entity_poly.entity_id
_entity_poly.type
_entity_poly.pdbx_seq_one_letter_code
_entity_poly.pdbx_strand_id
1 'polypeptide(L)'
;MGHIFENGGLLWLLPFAGMLLSIAVLPMAFPHFWHTHHGKVAAGWTVAFLAPFAAVMGFDLAFREILHTVLLEYLPFVILLLALYTVAGGLHIQGRLHGSPAVNTGILAFGAVIA
;
A
#
# COMPACT_ATOMS: atom_id res chain seq x y z
N MET A 1 -26.18 -12.68 -8.12
CA MET A 1 -24.82 -12.18 -7.83
C MET A 1 -24.79 -10.67 -7.55
N GLY A 2 -25.69 -9.85 -8.12
CA GLY A 2 -25.78 -8.39 -7.84
C GLY A 2 -26.23 -7.99 -6.43
N HIS A 3 -27.09 -8.79 -5.77
CA HIS A 3 -27.70 -8.38 -4.48
C HIS A 3 -26.76 -8.29 -3.27
N ILE A 4 -25.55 -8.90 -3.31
CA ILE A 4 -24.58 -8.83 -2.20
C ILE A 4 -23.86 -7.47 -2.20
N PHE A 5 -23.61 -6.91 -3.38
CA PHE A 5 -22.95 -5.60 -3.53
C PHE A 5 -23.95 -4.44 -3.37
N GLU A 6 -25.23 -4.64 -3.70
CA GLU A 6 -26.27 -3.62 -3.57
C GLU A 6 -26.62 -3.27 -2.12
N ASN A 7 -26.52 -4.24 -1.19
CA ASN A 7 -26.91 -4.04 0.21
C ASN A 7 -25.72 -3.90 1.19
N GLY A 8 -24.49 -4.22 0.75
CA GLY A 8 -23.31 -4.29 1.62
C GLY A 8 -21.98 -3.87 0.98
N GLY A 9 -21.97 -3.24 -0.20
CA GLY A 9 -20.75 -2.90 -0.94
C GLY A 9 -19.72 -2.10 -0.12
N LEU A 10 -20.17 -1.17 0.73
CA LEU A 10 -19.29 -0.40 1.61
C LEU A 10 -18.60 -1.25 2.69
N LEU A 11 -19.22 -2.36 3.13
CA LEU A 11 -18.63 -3.23 4.14
C LEU A 11 -17.37 -3.93 3.60
N TRP A 12 -17.31 -4.20 2.29
CA TRP A 12 -16.11 -4.78 1.65
C TRP A 12 -14.91 -3.83 1.63
N LEU A 13 -15.14 -2.51 1.77
CA LEU A 13 -14.08 -1.51 1.88
C LEU A 13 -13.54 -1.38 3.31
N LEU A 14 -14.23 -1.94 4.32
CA LEU A 14 -13.82 -1.80 5.73
C LEU A 14 -12.40 -2.29 6.01
N PRO A 15 -11.96 -3.47 5.51
CA PRO A 15 -10.59 -3.92 5.77
C PRO A 15 -9.54 -2.98 5.19
N PHE A 16 -9.81 -2.43 4.01
CA PHE A 16 -8.94 -1.45 3.36
C PHE A 16 -8.89 -0.13 4.14
N ALA A 17 -10.05 0.45 4.46
CA ALA A 17 -10.15 1.68 5.24
C ALA A 17 -9.53 1.52 6.64
N GLY A 18 -9.75 0.36 7.26
CA GLY A 18 -9.17 -0.01 8.55
C GLY A 18 -7.65 -0.08 8.49
N MET A 19 -7.07 -0.65 7.43
CA MET A 19 -5.63 -0.66 7.22
C MET A 19 -5.06 0.75 7.02
N LEU A 20 -5.72 1.60 6.20
CA LEU A 20 -5.31 2.99 6.00
C LEU A 20 -5.36 3.82 7.30
N LEU A 21 -6.43 3.66 8.08
CA LEU A 21 -6.55 4.33 9.38
C LEU A 21 -5.49 3.82 10.36
N SER A 22 -5.19 2.52 10.31
CA SER A 22 -4.14 1.91 11.15
C SER A 22 -2.77 2.53 10.86
N ILE A 23 -2.36 2.60 9.59
CA ILE A 23 -1.05 3.20 9.22
C ILE A 23 -1.00 4.71 9.45
N ALA A 24 -2.14 5.41 9.43
CA ALA A 24 -2.19 6.85 9.67
C ALA A 24 -2.16 7.20 11.17
N VAL A 25 -2.96 6.50 11.98
CA VAL A 25 -3.23 6.89 13.38
C VAL A 25 -2.38 6.11 14.37
N LEU A 26 -2.19 4.79 14.21
CA LEU A 26 -1.49 3.98 15.21
C LEU A 26 -0.01 4.37 15.42
N PRO A 27 0.78 4.76 14.40
CA PRO A 27 2.13 5.23 14.64
C PRO A 27 2.18 6.51 15.48
N MET A 28 1.15 7.36 15.36
CA MET A 28 1.05 8.63 16.10
C MET A 28 0.48 8.42 17.51
N ALA A 29 -0.54 7.58 17.66
CA ALA A 29 -1.24 7.35 18.92
C ALA A 29 -0.53 6.31 19.81
N PHE A 30 0.02 5.24 19.22
CA PHE A 30 0.66 4.13 19.94
C PHE A 30 1.96 3.67 19.26
N PRO A 31 3.03 4.49 19.26
CA PRO A 31 4.26 4.22 18.52
C PRO A 31 4.91 2.87 18.88
N HIS A 32 5.07 2.59 20.17
CA HIS A 32 5.70 1.36 20.66
C HIS A 32 4.94 0.11 20.21
N PHE A 33 3.60 0.15 20.26
CA PHE A 33 2.78 -0.96 19.78
C PHE A 33 2.95 -1.15 18.26
N TRP A 34 2.86 -0.05 17.49
CA TRP A 34 2.97 -0.08 16.05
C TRP A 34 4.31 -0.65 15.57
N HIS A 35 5.43 -0.18 16.12
CA HIS A 35 6.76 -0.64 15.70
C HIS A 35 6.94 -2.15 15.88
N THR A 36 6.37 -2.75 16.93
CA THR A 36 6.46 -4.19 17.17
C THR A 36 5.37 -5.01 16.45
N HIS A 37 4.19 -4.43 16.19
CA HIS A 37 3.00 -5.20 15.79
C HIS A 37 2.37 -4.80 14.45
N HIS A 38 2.93 -3.84 13.71
CA HIS A 38 2.39 -3.41 12.40
C HIS A 38 2.12 -4.59 11.46
N GLY A 39 3.02 -5.60 11.42
CA GLY A 39 2.83 -6.80 10.61
C GLY A 39 1.62 -7.65 11.04
N LYS A 40 1.35 -7.77 12.35
CA LYS A 40 0.18 -8.49 12.87
C LYS A 40 -1.11 -7.74 12.57
N VAL A 41 -1.10 -6.41 12.71
CA VAL A 41 -2.25 -5.55 12.38
C VAL A 41 -2.57 -5.66 10.89
N ALA A 42 -1.55 -5.58 10.02
CA ALA A 42 -1.72 -5.74 8.59
C ALA A 42 -2.27 -7.13 8.25
N ALA A 43 -1.71 -8.20 8.81
CA ALA A 43 -2.20 -9.56 8.62
C ALA A 43 -3.67 -9.72 9.08
N GLY A 44 -4.04 -9.11 10.21
CA GLY A 44 -5.41 -9.11 10.70
C GLY A 44 -6.40 -8.53 9.69
N TRP A 45 -6.09 -7.36 9.13
CA TRP A 45 -6.92 -6.74 8.09
C TRP A 45 -6.93 -7.54 6.79
N THR A 46 -5.79 -8.10 6.38
CA THR A 46 -5.71 -8.98 5.20
C THR A 46 -6.62 -10.20 5.36
N VAL A 47 -6.58 -10.88 6.51
CA VAL A 47 -7.46 -12.04 6.78
C VAL A 47 -8.93 -11.61 6.83
N ALA A 48 -9.22 -10.45 7.42
CA ALA A 48 -10.58 -9.90 7.48
C ALA A 48 -11.19 -9.64 6.09
N PHE A 49 -10.38 -9.37 5.06
CA PHE A 49 -10.82 -9.33 3.67
C PHE A 49 -10.81 -10.72 3.01
N LEU A 50 -9.70 -11.43 3.13
CA LEU A 50 -9.41 -12.60 2.32
C LEU A 50 -10.26 -13.82 2.72
N ALA A 51 -10.54 -14.00 4.01
CA ALA A 51 -11.37 -15.10 4.49
C ALA A 51 -12.82 -15.02 3.97
N PRO A 52 -13.56 -13.91 4.14
CA PRO A 52 -14.89 -13.80 3.55
C PRO A 52 -14.86 -13.78 2.02
N PHE A 53 -13.83 -13.18 1.41
CA PHE A 53 -13.67 -13.21 -0.05
C PHE A 53 -13.54 -14.65 -0.57
N ALA A 54 -12.65 -15.46 0.01
CA ALA A 54 -12.48 -16.86 -0.37
C ALA A 54 -13.74 -17.70 -0.09
N ALA A 55 -14.48 -17.41 0.97
CA ALA A 55 -15.73 -18.10 1.29
C ALA A 55 -16.86 -17.81 0.29
N VAL A 56 -16.95 -16.56 -0.21
CA VAL A 56 -18.02 -16.13 -1.13
C VAL A 56 -17.65 -16.38 -2.59
N MET A 57 -16.41 -16.12 -2.97
CA MET A 57 -15.92 -16.15 -4.36
C MET A 57 -15.18 -17.46 -4.70
N GLY A 58 -14.87 -18.27 -3.71
CA GLY A 58 -14.16 -19.54 -3.85
C GLY A 58 -12.65 -19.42 -3.62
N PHE A 59 -12.07 -20.47 -3.02
CA PHE A 59 -10.65 -20.53 -2.67
C PHE A 59 -9.73 -20.44 -3.91
N ASP A 60 -10.08 -21.13 -4.99
CA ASP A 60 -9.28 -21.19 -6.20
C ASP A 60 -9.16 -19.81 -6.89
N LEU A 61 -10.26 -19.04 -6.94
CA LEU A 61 -10.23 -17.66 -7.42
C LEU A 61 -9.42 -16.76 -6.48
N ALA A 62 -9.70 -16.82 -5.17
CA ALA A 62 -8.95 -16.03 -4.19
C ALA A 62 -7.44 -16.28 -4.24
N PHE A 63 -7.03 -17.54 -4.37
CA PHE A 63 -5.62 -17.91 -4.47
C PHE A 63 -4.97 -17.36 -5.75
N ARG A 64 -5.66 -17.46 -6.90
CA ARG A 64 -5.17 -16.86 -8.15
C ARG A 64 -5.00 -15.35 -8.05
N GLU A 65 -5.95 -14.64 -7.45
CA GLU A 65 -5.85 -13.19 -7.27
C GLU A 65 -4.69 -12.82 -6.35
N ILE A 66 -4.47 -13.55 -5.25
CA ILE A 66 -3.29 -13.32 -4.39
C ILE A 66 -2.00 -13.51 -5.19
N LEU A 67 -1.88 -14.59 -5.95
CA LEU A 67 -0.70 -14.84 -6.75
C LEU A 67 -0.50 -13.76 -7.81
N HIS A 68 -1.57 -13.35 -8.50
CA HIS A 68 -1.53 -12.25 -9.46
C HIS A 68 -1.03 -10.96 -8.80
N THR A 69 -1.64 -10.53 -7.71
CA THR A 69 -1.23 -9.33 -6.98
C THR A 69 0.20 -9.43 -6.47
N VAL A 70 0.61 -10.55 -5.89
CA VAL A 70 1.98 -10.70 -5.36
C VAL A 70 3.02 -10.70 -6.48
N LEU A 71 2.78 -11.47 -7.55
CA LEU A 71 3.78 -11.70 -8.60
C LEU A 71 3.80 -10.60 -9.67
N LEU A 72 2.66 -10.03 -10.01
CA LEU A 72 2.52 -9.09 -11.13
C LEU A 72 2.34 -7.64 -10.69
N GLU A 73 1.99 -7.38 -9.43
CA GLU A 73 1.84 -6.00 -8.92
C GLU A 73 2.88 -5.68 -7.85
N TYR A 74 2.92 -6.46 -6.77
CA TYR A 74 3.79 -6.18 -5.62
C TYR A 74 5.27 -6.41 -5.93
N LEU A 75 5.62 -7.57 -6.51
CA LEU A 75 7.02 -7.88 -6.80
C LEU A 75 7.63 -6.92 -7.84
N PRO A 76 6.96 -6.58 -8.97
CA PRO A 76 7.47 -5.59 -9.91
C PRO A 76 7.59 -4.20 -9.28
N PHE A 77 6.65 -3.81 -8.41
CA PHE A 77 6.75 -2.55 -7.67
C PHE A 77 7.98 -2.51 -6.76
N VAL A 78 8.26 -3.57 -5.99
CA VAL A 78 9.45 -3.64 -5.14
C VAL A 78 10.74 -3.62 -5.97
N ILE A 79 10.77 -4.32 -7.11
CA ILE A 79 11.91 -4.30 -8.04
C ILE A 79 12.12 -2.89 -8.61
N LEU A 80 11.03 -2.20 -8.98
CA LEU A 80 11.09 -0.82 -9.45
C LEU A 80 11.64 0.12 -8.38
N LEU A 81 11.18 0.01 -7.13
CA LEU A 81 11.71 0.79 -6.01
C LEU A 81 13.19 0.49 -5.77
N LEU A 82 13.62 -0.77 -5.87
CA LEU A 82 15.02 -1.16 -5.74
C LEU A 82 15.88 -0.57 -6.86
N ALA A 83 15.40 -0.61 -8.10
CA ALA A 83 16.06 0.00 -9.24
C ALA A 83 16.20 1.52 -9.04
N LEU A 84 15.11 2.18 -8.63
CA LEU A 84 15.11 3.61 -8.33
C LEU A 84 16.09 3.95 -7.21
N TYR A 85 16.10 3.18 -6.13
CA TYR A 85 17.06 3.37 -5.03
C TYR A 85 18.50 3.21 -5.49
N THR A 86 18.80 2.20 -6.31
CA THR A 86 20.15 1.94 -6.83
C THR A 86 20.62 3.06 -7.77
N VAL A 87 19.75 3.50 -8.69
CA VAL A 87 20.06 4.59 -9.63
C VAL A 87 20.17 5.92 -8.88
N ALA A 88 19.22 6.24 -8.01
CA ALA A 88 19.21 7.50 -7.25
C ALA A 88 20.32 7.58 -6.21
N GLY A 89 20.69 6.46 -5.56
CA GLY A 89 21.76 6.41 -4.56
C GLY A 89 23.15 6.70 -5.15
N GLY A 90 23.35 6.48 -6.45
CA GLY A 90 24.56 6.87 -7.18
C GLY A 90 24.58 8.32 -7.66
N LEU A 91 23.45 9.04 -7.57
CA LEU A 91 23.34 10.43 -8.01
C LEU A 91 23.69 11.39 -6.86
N HIS A 92 24.91 11.92 -6.88
CA HIS A 92 25.33 12.95 -5.93
C HIS A 92 25.01 14.36 -6.46
N ILE A 93 23.89 14.92 -6.01
CA ILE A 93 23.47 16.29 -6.35
C ILE A 93 23.82 17.23 -5.19
N GLN A 94 24.86 18.05 -5.36
CA GLN A 94 25.19 19.12 -4.42
C GLN A 94 24.52 20.44 -4.84
N GLY A 95 23.66 20.96 -3.96
CA GLY A 95 23.02 22.26 -4.13
C GLY A 95 22.35 22.73 -2.83
N ARG A 96 22.15 24.04 -2.67
CA ARG A 96 21.38 24.63 -1.54
C ARG A 96 19.87 24.49 -1.77
N LEU A 97 19.38 23.26 -1.89
CA LEU A 97 17.95 22.98 -1.98
C LEU A 97 17.36 23.01 -0.56
N HIS A 98 16.58 24.06 -0.27
CA HIS A 98 15.84 24.13 0.97
C HIS A 98 14.69 23.10 0.91
N GLY A 99 14.60 22.22 1.90
CA GLY A 99 13.54 21.20 2.02
C GLY A 99 12.17 21.79 2.37
N SER A 100 11.72 22.77 1.59
CA SER A 100 10.40 23.38 1.71
C SER A 100 9.38 22.60 0.85
N PRO A 101 8.10 22.59 1.24
CA PRO A 101 7.05 21.94 0.45
C PRO A 101 7.03 22.38 -1.01
N ALA A 102 7.20 23.69 -1.27
CA ALA A 102 7.19 24.24 -2.62
C ALA A 102 8.34 23.70 -3.50
N VAL A 103 9.55 23.60 -2.96
CA VAL A 103 10.71 23.06 -3.67
C VAL A 103 10.52 21.57 -3.98
N ASN A 104 10.07 20.78 -3.00
CA ASN A 104 9.81 19.35 -3.20
C ASN A 104 8.70 19.13 -4.25
N THR A 105 7.60 19.87 -4.17
CA THR A 105 6.53 19.80 -5.17
C THR A 105 7.02 20.22 -6.55
N GLY A 106 7.86 21.25 -6.65
CA GLY A 106 8.47 21.67 -7.92
C GLY A 106 9.36 20.58 -8.54
N ILE A 107 10.20 19.93 -7.72
CA ILE A 107 11.05 18.81 -8.17
C ILE A 107 10.19 17.63 -8.62
N LEU A 108 9.16 17.27 -7.87
CA LEU A 108 8.22 16.19 -8.22
C LEU A 108 7.47 16.51 -9.53
N ALA A 109 6.98 17.75 -9.68
CA ALA A 109 6.29 18.18 -10.89
C ALA A 109 7.20 18.15 -12.11
N PHE A 110 8.45 18.60 -11.98
CA PHE A 110 9.43 18.50 -13.06
C PHE A 110 9.68 17.04 -13.45
N GLY A 111 9.93 16.17 -12.47
CA GLY A 111 10.09 14.73 -12.71
C GLY A 111 8.89 14.11 -13.42
N ALA A 112 7.67 14.50 -13.05
CA ALA A 112 6.44 14.02 -13.70
C ALA A 112 6.25 14.50 -15.14
N VAL A 113 6.81 15.66 -15.53
CA VAL A 113 6.75 16.17 -16.91
C VAL A 113 7.71 15.44 -17.85
N ILE A 114 8.84 14.96 -17.33
CA ILE A 114 9.92 14.36 -18.14
C ILE A 114 9.95 12.83 -18.12
N ALA A 115 9.17 12.20 -17.24
CA ALA A 115 9.00 10.75 -17.18
C ALA A 115 8.09 10.25 -18.31
#